data_AF-A0A350LW73-F1
#
_entry.id   AF-A0A350LW73-F1
#
_cell.length_a   1.000
_cell.length_b   1.000
_cell.length_c   1.000
_cell.angle_alpha   90.00
_cell.angle_beta   90.00
_cell.angle_gamma   90.00
#
_symmetry.space_group_name_H-M   'P 1'
#
loop_
_entity.id
_entity.type
_entity.pdbx_description
1 polymer ?
#
loop_
_entity_poly.entity_id
_entity_poly.type
_entity_poly.pdbx_seq_one_letter_code
_entity_poly.pdbx_strand_id
1 'polypeptide(L)' 'IIGGCCGTMGDHLRLMRAALEERPMGPRPTPEQITDKIGPFSSPSDGTGEDAAQPRRTRRRRA' A
#
# COMPACT_ATOMS: atom_id res chain seq x y z
N ILE A 1 19.42 15.11 0.35
CA ILE A 1 18.52 15.11 -0.84
C ILE A 1 17.53 16.25 -0.64
N ILE A 2 17.86 17.43 -1.16
CA ILE A 2 16.92 18.55 -1.26
C ILE A 2 16.24 18.37 -2.61
N GLY A 3 14.96 17.98 -2.55
CA GLY A 3 14.20 17.45 -3.68
C GLY A 3 13.15 16.51 -3.12
N GLY A 4 11.95 17.06 -2.87
CA GLY A 4 10.92 16.52 -1.99
C GLY A 4 10.55 15.05 -2.21
N CYS A 5 10.42 14.32 -1.10
CA CYS A 5 9.77 13.01 -1.03
C CYS A 5 8.32 13.10 -1.53
N CYS A 6 7.79 12.01 -2.10
CA CYS A 6 6.40 11.86 -2.56
C CYS A 6 5.42 12.47 -1.54
N GLY A 7 4.96 13.69 -1.76
CA GLY A 7 4.13 14.40 -0.79
C GLY A 7 4.36 15.91 -0.64
N THR A 8 5.52 16.44 -1.05
CA THR A 8 5.82 17.87 -0.81
C THR A 8 5.82 18.75 -2.05
N MET A 9 5.79 18.18 -3.25
CA MET A 9 5.72 18.93 -4.51
C MET A 9 4.29 18.96 -5.05
N GLY A 10 3.72 20.16 -5.22
CA GLY A 10 2.33 20.35 -5.65
C GLY A 10 2.01 19.69 -7.01
N ASP A 11 2.96 19.74 -7.95
CA ASP A 11 2.78 19.11 -9.26
C ASP A 11 2.71 17.58 -9.17
N HIS A 12 3.56 16.98 -8.33
CA HIS A 12 3.53 15.55 -8.06
C HIS A 12 2.16 15.14 -7.48
N LEU A 13 1.66 15.87 -6.48
CA LEU A 13 0.37 15.60 -5.86
C LEU A 13 -0.80 15.74 -6.85
N ARG A 14 -0.75 16.74 -7.74
CA ARG A 14 -1.77 16.93 -8.79
C ARG A 14 -1.83 15.73 -9.73
N LEU A 15 -0.67 15.23 -10.17
CA LEU A 15 -0.59 14.06 -11.06
C LEU A 15 -1.05 12.78 -10.35
N MET A 16 -0.67 12.58 -9.08
CA MET A 16 -1.15 11.46 -8.27
C MET A 16 -2.67 11.50 -8.11
N ARG A 17 -3.25 12.67 -7.87
CA ARG A 17 -4.69 12.85 -7.76
C ARG A 17 -5.41 12.50 -9.06
N ALA A 18 -4.96 13.06 -10.19
CA ALA A 18 -5.54 12.77 -11.51
C ALA A 18 -5.52 11.26 -11.79
N ALA A 19 -4.40 10.59 -11.50
CA ALA A 19 -4.29 9.14 -11.65
C ALA A 19 -5.27 8.35 -10.77
N LEU A 20 -5.61 8.83 -9.57
CA LEU A 20 -6.59 8.16 -8.71
C LEU A 20 -8.04 8.42 -9.14
N GLU A 21 -8.33 9.61 -9.68
CA GLU A 21 -9.69 9.98 -10.11
C GLU A 21 -10.04 9.39 -11.49
N GLU A 22 -9.07 9.27 -12.40
CA GLU A 22 -9.32 8.85 -13.78
C GLU A 22 -9.16 7.35 -14.00
N ARG A 23 -8.36 6.65 -13.18
CA ARG A 23 -8.08 5.23 -13.42
C ARG A 23 -9.24 4.38 -12.91
N PRO A 24 -9.94 3.64 -13.79
CA PRO A 24 -10.95 2.70 -13.33
C PRO A 24 -10.30 1.61 -12.48
N MET A 25 -11.05 1.12 -11.49
CA MET A 25 -10.59 0.02 -10.66
C MET A 25 -10.44 -1.24 -11.52
N GLY A 26 -9.22 -1.73 -11.66
CA GLY A 26 -8.93 -2.99 -12.33
C GLY A 26 -9.29 -4.20 -11.46
N PRO A 27 -9.24 -5.42 -12.03
CA PRO A 27 -9.38 -6.63 -11.26
C PRO A 27 -8.29 -6.70 -10.19
N ARG A 28 -8.65 -7.19 -9.00
CA ARG A 28 -7.69 -7.42 -7.93
C ARG A 28 -6.67 -8.48 -8.41
N PRO A 29 -5.37 -8.21 -8.37
CA PRO A 29 -4.37 -9.19 -8.77
C PRO A 29 -4.38 -10.38 -7.82
N THR A 30 -4.10 -11.56 -8.36
CA THR A 30 -3.93 -12.77 -7.54
C THR A 30 -2.55 -12.79 -6.89
N PRO A 31 -2.37 -13.52 -5.78
CA PRO A 31 -1.06 -13.66 -5.14
C PRO A 31 0.03 -14.15 -6.10
N GLU A 32 -0.30 -15.12 -6.96
CA GLU A 32 0.62 -15.69 -7.95
C GLU A 32 1.10 -14.62 -8.94
N GLN A 33 0.19 -13.77 -9.44
CA GLN A 33 0.52 -12.67 -10.34
C GLN A 33 1.45 -11.62 -9.71
N ILE A 34 1.34 -11.42 -8.39
CA ILE A 34 2.22 -10.51 -7.65
C ILE A 34 3.61 -11.13 -7.54
N THR A 35 3.67 -12.41 -7.17
CA THR A 35 4.93 -13.16 -7.04
C THR A 35 5.69 -13.24 -8.36
N ASP A 36 5.01 -13.47 -9.48
CA ASP A 36 5.65 -13.51 -10.80
C ASP A 36 6.29 -12.17 -11.21
N LYS A 37 5.72 -11.04 -10.78
CA LYS A 37 6.17 -9.70 -11.19
C LYS A 37 7.24 -9.09 -10.28
N ILE A 38 7.15 -9.33 -8.98
CA ILE A 38 7.98 -8.64 -7.96
C ILE A 38 8.87 -9.63 -7.19
N GLY A 39 8.57 -10.93 -7.28
CA GLY A 39 9.27 -11.99 -6.58
C GLY A 39 8.49 -12.54 -5.38
N PRO A 40 8.97 -13.64 -4.79
CA PRO A 40 8.32 -14.30 -3.66
C PRO A 40 8.35 -13.42 -2.40
N PHE A 41 7.40 -13.67 -1.50
CA PHE A 41 7.39 -13.03 -0.19
C PHE A 41 8.68 -13.33 0.57
N SER A 42 9.26 -12.30 1.17
CA SER A 42 10.40 -12.45 2.09
C SER A 42 9.99 -12.97 3.47
N SER A 43 8.69 -12.92 3.78
CA SER A 43 8.11 -13.43 5.02
C SER A 43 7.59 -14.86 4.86
N PRO A 44 7.59 -15.67 5.94
CA PRO A 44 7.04 -17.03 5.91
C PRO A 44 5.51 -17.08 5.76
N SER A 45 4.83 -15.94 5.96
CA SER A 45 3.39 -15.79 5.80
C SER A 45 3.10 -14.46 5.10
N ASP A 46 2.03 -14.42 4.30
CA ASP A 46 1.51 -13.22 3.64
C ASP A 46 0.65 -12.35 4.59
N GLY A 47 0.48 -12.78 5.84
CA GLY A 47 -0.29 -12.08 6.86
C GLY A 47 -1.80 -12.15 6.67
N THR A 48 -2.32 -13.04 5.81
CA THR A 48 -3.76 -13.22 5.59
C THR A 48 -4.33 -14.53 6.16
N GLY A 49 -3.47 -15.45 6.64
CA GLY A 49 -3.88 -16.71 7.27
C GLY A 49 -4.47 -16.55 8.68
N GLU A 50 -5.07 -17.63 9.20
CA GLU A 50 -5.70 -17.65 10.53
C GLU A 50 -4.70 -17.37 11.68
N ASP A 51 -3.42 -17.68 11.48
CA ASP A 51 -2.32 -17.37 12.40
C ASP A 51 -1.79 -15.92 12.27
N ALA A 52 -2.37 -15.09 11.40
CA ALA A 52 -1.94 -13.70 11.25
C ALA A 52 -2.19 -12.92 12.54
N ALA A 53 -1.15 -12.25 13.04
CA ALA A 53 -1.24 -11.43 14.24
C ALA A 53 -2.29 -10.33 14.06
N GLN A 54 -3.34 -10.36 14.90
CA GLN A 54 -4.39 -9.35 14.91
C GLN A 54 -3.78 -7.94 15.08
N PRO A 55 -4.23 -6.93 14.31
CA PRO A 55 -3.70 -5.58 14.41
C PRO A 55 -3.96 -5.03 15.82
N ARG A 56 -2.88 -4.69 16.55
CA ARG A 56 -2.96 -4.06 17.87
C ARG A 56 -3.58 -2.68 17.77
N ARG A 57 -4.89 -2.55 18.01
CA ARG A 57 -5.56 -1.26 18.15
C ARG A 57 -5.21 -0.63 19.49
N THR A 58 -4.41 0.43 19.48
CA THR A 58 -4.20 1.26 20.68
C THR A 58 -5.40 2.19 20.88
N ARG A 59 -6.04 2.13 22.05
CA ARG A 59 -7.12 3.08 22.41
C ARG A 59 -6.47 4.42 22.80
N ARG A 60 -6.70 5.49 22.04
CA ARG A 60 -6.41 6.86 22.49
C ARG A 60 -7.30 7.15 23.70
N ARG A 61 -6.73 7.17 24.91
CA ARG A 61 -7.40 7.81 26.05
C ARG A 61 -7.39 9.31 25.75
N ARG A 62 -8.57 9.92 25.68
CA ARG A 62 -8.67 11.39 25.73
C ARG A 62 -8.22 11.78 27.13
N ALA A 63 -7.13 12.55 27.21
CA ALA A 63 -6.81 13.34 28.39
C ALA A 63 -7.73 14.57 28.41
#